data_AF-A0A2G5BIM9-F1
#
_entry.id   AF-A0A2G5BIM9-F1
#
_cell.length_a   1.000
_cell.length_b   1.000
_cell.length_c   1.000
_cell.angle_alpha   90.00
_cell.angle_beta   90.00
_cell.angle_gamma   90.00
#
_symmetry.space_group_name_H-M   'P 1'
#
loop_
_entity.id
_entity.type
_entity.pdbx_description
1 polymer ?
#
loop_
_entity_poly.entity_id
_entity_poly.type
_entity_poly.pdbx_seq_one_letter_code
_entity_poly.pdbx_strand_id
1 'polypeptide(L)' 'MKAFGFLVTICAVAISAAALPTSNVLPLAKTPFEKCVAEHGGEFFPYPGPGECSVIGRCQCLDNGSVGCIC' A
#
# COMPACT_ATOMS: atom_id res chain seq x y z
N MET A 1 -4.96 21.22 55.47
CA MET A 1 -4.30 19.98 54.98
C MET A 1 -5.07 19.60 53.72
N LYS A 2 -4.56 19.46 52.50
CA LYS A 2 -3.22 19.40 51.95
C LYS A 2 -3.40 19.72 50.45
N ALA A 3 -2.76 20.77 49.96
CA ALA A 3 -2.75 21.10 48.54
C ALA A 3 -1.94 20.03 47.81
N PHE A 4 -2.57 19.32 46.88
CA PHE A 4 -1.88 18.45 45.94
C PHE A 4 -1.79 19.18 44.61
N GLY A 5 -0.62 19.75 44.39
CA GLY A 5 -0.24 20.27 43.09
C GLY A 5 -0.15 19.15 42.07
N PHE A 6 -0.69 19.40 40.89
CA PHE A 6 -0.34 18.68 39.68
C PHE A 6 -0.02 19.73 38.62
N LEU A 7 1.26 20.15 38.61
CA LEU A 7 1.86 20.89 37.50
C LEU A 7 2.08 19.88 36.37
N VAL A 8 1.11 19.74 35.47
CA VAL A 8 1.32 19.04 34.21
C VAL A 8 1.85 20.07 33.21
N THR A 9 3.17 20.24 33.21
CA THR A 9 3.92 20.94 32.17
C THR A 9 3.82 20.13 30.89
N ILE A 10 2.88 20.49 30.02
CA ILE A 10 2.78 19.89 28.69
C ILE A 10 3.87 20.53 27.84
N CYS A 11 4.96 19.79 27.61
CA CYS A 11 5.98 20.15 26.64
C CYS A 11 5.31 20.34 25.28
N ALA A 12 5.27 21.60 24.82
CA ALA A 12 4.93 21.94 23.45
C ALA A 12 5.99 21.32 22.53
N VAL A 13 5.68 20.16 21.95
CA VAL A 13 6.46 19.65 20.82
C VAL A 13 6.05 20.48 19.62
N ALA A 14 6.84 21.52 19.33
CA ALA A 14 6.79 22.21 18.06
C ALA A 14 7.19 21.20 16.97
N ILE A 15 6.19 20.56 16.36
CA ILE A 15 6.42 19.76 15.16
C ILE A 15 6.63 20.76 14.03
N SER A 16 7.90 21.07 13.78
CA SER A 16 8.33 21.76 12.58
C SER A 16 7.95 20.89 11.39
N ALA A 17 6.81 21.17 10.77
CA ALA A 17 6.48 20.68 9.44
C ALA A 17 7.46 21.33 8.46
N ALA A 18 8.67 20.78 8.37
CA ALA A 18 9.54 21.01 7.24
C ALA A 18 8.74 20.55 6.02
N ALA A 19 8.38 21.50 5.17
CA ALA A 19 7.81 21.24 3.86
C ALA A 19 8.75 20.26 3.14
N LEU A 20 8.39 18.98 3.14
CA LEU A 20 8.95 18.04 2.19
C LEU A 20 8.58 18.60 0.81
N PRO A 21 9.53 18.77 -0.11
CA PRO A 21 9.16 19.07 -1.48
C PRO A 21 8.21 17.96 -1.89
N THR A 22 6.96 18.32 -2.18
CA THR A 22 6.06 17.46 -2.93
C THR A 22 6.74 17.29 -4.26
N SER A 23 7.60 16.27 -4.34
CA SER A 23 8.19 15.81 -5.57
C SER A 23 7.03 15.73 -6.54
N ASN A 24 7.12 16.52 -7.61
CA ASN A 24 6.39 16.29 -8.83
C ASN A 24 6.69 14.84 -9.23
N VAL A 25 5.92 13.90 -8.68
CA VAL A 25 5.75 12.60 -9.29
C VAL A 25 4.85 12.93 -10.47
N LEU A 26 5.50 13.29 -11.60
CA LEU A 26 4.97 12.94 -12.91
C LEU A 26 4.32 11.56 -12.73
N PRO A 27 3.09 11.30 -13.20
CA PRO A 27 2.56 9.95 -13.14
C PRO A 27 3.62 9.08 -13.80
N LEU A 28 4.40 8.37 -12.99
CA LEU A 28 5.43 7.45 -13.46
C LEU A 28 4.59 6.57 -14.34
N ALA A 29 4.77 6.67 -15.66
CA ALA A 29 3.87 6.06 -16.61
C ALA A 29 3.85 4.58 -16.25
N LYS A 30 2.81 4.16 -15.51
CA LYS A 30 2.84 2.88 -14.83
C LYS A 30 2.98 1.88 -15.95
N THR A 31 4.06 1.11 -15.90
CA THR A 31 4.26 0.02 -16.84
C THR A 31 3.00 -0.85 -16.82
N PRO A 32 2.66 -1.52 -17.93
CA PRO A 32 1.52 -2.44 -17.95
C PRO A 32 1.55 -3.42 -16.76
N PHE A 33 2.74 -3.86 -16.37
CA PHE A 33 2.99 -4.63 -15.15
C PHE A 33 2.56 -3.90 -13.87
N GLU A 34 3.07 -2.69 -13.60
CA GLU A 34 2.70 -1.92 -12.40
C GLU A 34 1.21 -1.58 -12.33
N LYS A 35 0.56 -1.45 -13.49
CA LYS A 35 -0.89 -1.29 -13.57
C LYS A 35 -1.60 -2.57 -13.08
N CYS A 36 -1.20 -3.73 -13.60
CA CYS A 36 -1.73 -5.03 -13.17
C CYS A 36 -1.54 -5.26 -11.66
N VAL A 37 -0.33 -4.99 -11.14
CA VAL A 37 -0.03 -5.12 -9.70
C VAL A 37 -0.93 -4.22 -8.86
N ALA A 38 -1.18 -2.98 -9.30
CA ALA A 38 -2.05 -2.05 -8.61
C ALA A 38 -3.54 -2.45 -8.68
N GLU A 39 -3.99 -3.02 -9.80
CA GLU A 39 -5.37 -3.49 -9.99
C GLU A 39 -5.68 -4.73 -9.15
N HIS A 40 -4.69 -5.61 -8.94
CA HIS A 40 -4.86 -6.88 -8.20
C HIS A 40 -4.31 -6.87 -6.77
N GLY A 41 -3.67 -5.77 -6.34
CA GLY A 41 -3.13 -5.63 -4.98
C GLY A 41 -1.83 -6.38 -4.74
N GLY A 42 -1.15 -6.86 -5.79
CA GLY A 42 0.09 -7.61 -5.71
C GLY A 42 0.50 -8.22 -7.06
N GLU A 43 1.77 -8.61 -7.18
CA GLU A 43 2.28 -9.34 -8.36
C GLU A 43 1.66 -10.73 -8.47
N PHE A 44 1.46 -11.38 -7.34
CA PHE A 44 0.81 -12.69 -7.23
C PHE A 44 -0.50 -12.56 -6.46
N PHE A 45 -1.54 -13.21 -6.94
CA PHE A 45 -2.86 -13.19 -6.33
C PHE A 45 -3.60 -14.52 -6.56
N PRO A 46 -4.58 -14.87 -5.70
CA PRO A 46 -5.34 -16.11 -5.84
C PRO A 46 -6.19 -16.11 -7.11
N TYR A 47 -6.47 -17.30 -7.64
CA TYR A 47 -7.36 -17.46 -8.79
C TYR A 47 -8.77 -16.93 -8.48
N PRO A 48 -9.31 -15.97 -9.27
CA PRO A 48 -10.57 -15.30 -8.95
C PRO A 48 -11.82 -16.12 -9.31
N GLY A 49 -11.67 -17.23 -10.04
CA GLY A 49 -12.79 -18.05 -10.50
C GLY A 49 -13.23 -19.12 -9.49
N PRO A 50 -14.46 -19.64 -9.62
CA PRO A 50 -14.99 -20.68 -8.74
C PRO A 50 -14.39 -22.07 -9.04
N GLY A 51 -14.55 -23.00 -8.09
CA GLY A 51 -14.14 -24.41 -8.22
C GLY A 51 -12.81 -24.72 -7.54
N GLU A 52 -12.28 -25.92 -7.80
CA GLU A 52 -11.03 -26.42 -7.19
C GLU A 52 -9.84 -25.48 -7.43
N CYS A 53 -9.82 -24.80 -8.58
CA CYS A 53 -8.82 -23.81 -8.93
C CYS A 53 -8.77 -22.62 -7.96
N SER A 54 -9.85 -22.28 -7.26
CA SER A 54 -9.82 -21.17 -6.28
C SER A 54 -8.97 -21.50 -5.05
N VAL A 55 -8.80 -22.79 -4.74
CA VAL A 55 -8.05 -23.25 -3.56
C VAL A 55 -6.56 -23.43 -3.86
N ILE A 56 -6.23 -23.97 -5.04
CA ILE A 56 -4.84 -24.28 -5.41
C ILE A 56 -4.25 -23.31 -6.43
N GLY A 57 -5.10 -22.63 -7.19
CA GLY A 57 -4.71 -21.84 -8.33
C GLY A 57 -4.17 -20.47 -7.94
N ARG A 58 -3.20 -20.02 -8.72
CA ARG A 58 -2.51 -18.74 -8.51
C ARG A 58 -2.37 -18.02 -9.82
N CYS A 59 -2.49 -16.71 -9.76
CA CYS A 59 -2.29 -15.81 -10.87
C CYS A 59 -1.06 -14.93 -10.61
N GLN A 60 -0.37 -14.54 -11.68
CA GLN A 60 0.66 -13.52 -11.63
C GLN A 60 0.46 -12.48 -12.73
N CYS A 61 0.90 -11.25 -12.44
CA CYS A 61 1.11 -10.25 -13.46
C CYS A 61 2.35 -10.59 -14.31
N LEU A 62 2.22 -10.43 -15.63
CA LEU A 62 3.30 -10.56 -16.60
C LEU A 62 3.81 -9.17 -16.99
N ASP A 63 5.04 -9.08 -17.49
CA ASP A 63 5.67 -7.79 -17.87
C ASP A 63 4.86 -6.99 -18.90
N ASN A 64 4.08 -7.68 -19.73
CA ASN A 64 3.20 -7.07 -20.72
C ASN A 64 1.86 -6.56 -20.13
N GLY A 65 1.65 -6.67 -18.81
CA GLY A 65 0.43 -6.29 -18.10
C GLY A 65 -0.71 -7.29 -18.18
N SER A 66 -0.49 -8.45 -18.83
CA SER A 66 -1.46 -9.54 -18.82
C SER A 66 -1.36 -10.34 -17.51
N VAL A 67 -2.40 -11.12 -17.24
CA VAL A 67 -2.44 -12.04 -16.11
C VAL A 67 -2.27 -13.47 -16.62
N GLY A 68 -1.29 -14.18 -16.07
CA GLY A 68 -1.13 -15.63 -16.25
C GLY A 68 -1.61 -16.35 -15.00
N CYS A 69 -2.51 -17.34 -15.14
CA CYS A 69 -2.98 -18.14 -14.03
C CYS A 69 -2.67 -19.63 -14.24
N ILE A 70 -2.28 -20.30 -13.15
CA ILE A 70 -2.15 -21.74 -13.09
C ILE A 70 -3.27 -22.33 -12.24
N CYS A 71 -3.87 -23.38 -12.79
CA CYS A 71 -4.70 -24.40 -12.16
C CYS A 71 -4.28 -25.72 -12.81
#